data_AF-A0A0B7KHN7-F1
#
_entry.id   AF-A0A0B7KHN7-F1
#
_cell.length_a   1.000
_cell.length_b   1.000
_cell.length_c   1.000
_cell.angle_alpha   90.00
_cell.angle_beta   90.00
_cell.angle_gamma   90.00
#
_symmetry.space_group_name_H-M   'P 1'
#
loop_
_entity.id
_entity.type
_entity.pdbx_description
1 polymer ?
#
loop_
_entity_poly.entity_id
_entity_poly.type
_entity_poly.pdbx_seq_one_letter_code
_entity_poly.pdbx_strand_id
1 'polypeptide(L)'
;MPRESTRRLDKENARQKRHGERSDRKKKARRADYSPVEQEPRRTLDEDRDEDRKRDKKKKKKKRVVSGAVMEEGRSQGLRGGSGKDDWRWSDQSFEKQDYYLKKQPKEDKKKKKKKKLWIIIGCSVVALIIIIVVAVVVSQKNKNSDDGGSSSSSSGLNDKDRNTVPDKWKNTYLDPWYWQTTQDFNTTFTDEMVGDLPVMGLNSKWDDSKKANENVPALNEDWGSYADRPARGVNVGGWLNLEPFITPSLFNYDSSMGIIDEWTLCQHYGSSAEKEMEKHYNSFITESTFREIADAGFDHVRIPFGYWAVQLNDGDPYVFRISWRYLLRGIEYARKYGLRVNLDVHGLPGSQNGWNHSGRFGAIGWLNGTDGALNGQRSLDMHDKLSKFFAQDRYKNIITHYGLANEPRMVELDTNSVIQWTEKAYKLVRANGIKALVIFGDGFMGLENWQGKMTGHSDLVLDVHQYVLFNNDQLAFTRQKKVQYACDGWTEQTEISMNTSSGYGPTLFAEWSQSDTDCAPNLNGVGQGTRWEGTLASVDGPKCPTKNKSCSCYESNAGSAKWSNDYKKFLQMFAEAQMHSFEKGWGWWYWTWKTESTVLWSYELALKAGIMPAKAYKRDFNCDTTVPDFGGK
;
A
#
# COMPACT_ATOMS: atom_id res chain seq x y z
N MET A 1 28.58 -33.98 -17.23
CA MET A 1 29.35 -33.26 -16.20
C MET A 1 28.42 -32.74 -15.08
N PRO A 2 28.03 -33.55 -14.08
CA PRO A 2 27.08 -33.12 -13.04
C PRO A 2 27.70 -32.92 -11.64
N ARG A 3 28.99 -33.25 -11.42
CA ARG A 3 29.59 -33.29 -10.08
C ARG A 3 30.04 -31.94 -9.52
N GLU A 4 30.03 -30.88 -10.32
CA GLU A 4 30.60 -29.59 -9.93
C GLU A 4 29.56 -28.62 -9.33
N SER A 5 28.27 -28.75 -9.69
CA SER A 5 27.20 -27.93 -9.10
C SER A 5 26.78 -28.42 -7.71
N THR A 6 26.73 -29.74 -7.50
CA THR A 6 26.46 -30.35 -6.18
C THR A 6 27.52 -29.93 -5.16
N ARG A 7 28.80 -29.87 -5.60
CA ARG A 7 29.93 -29.47 -4.75
C ARG A 7 29.93 -27.97 -4.41
N ARG A 8 29.23 -27.13 -5.18
CA ARG A 8 29.00 -25.71 -4.85
C ARG A 8 27.89 -25.54 -3.81
N LEU A 9 26.77 -26.24 -3.97
CA LEU A 9 25.67 -26.27 -3.00
C LEU A 9 26.10 -26.82 -1.63
N ASP A 10 26.88 -27.89 -1.60
CA ASP A 10 27.40 -28.44 -0.34
C ASP A 10 28.39 -27.48 0.37
N LYS A 11 29.16 -26.71 -0.41
CA LYS A 11 30.04 -25.66 0.12
C LYS A 11 29.27 -24.47 0.67
N GLU A 12 28.12 -24.14 0.10
CA GLU A 12 27.23 -23.08 0.58
C GLU A 12 26.53 -23.46 1.89
N ASN A 13 25.98 -24.67 1.95
CA ASN A 13 25.37 -25.21 3.17
C ASN A 13 26.38 -25.35 4.32
N ALA A 14 27.63 -25.77 4.02
CA ALA A 14 28.70 -25.83 5.00
C ALA A 14 29.17 -24.44 5.48
N ARG A 15 29.11 -23.41 4.61
CA ARG A 15 29.41 -22.02 4.97
C ARG A 15 28.33 -21.42 5.87
N GLN A 16 27.06 -21.67 5.59
CA GLN A 16 25.94 -21.22 6.43
C GLN A 16 26.01 -21.81 7.85
N LYS A 17 26.34 -23.10 7.98
CA LYS A 17 26.47 -23.75 9.29
C LYS A 17 27.61 -23.17 10.14
N ARG A 18 28.78 -22.90 9.54
CA ARG A 18 29.92 -22.27 10.25
C ARG A 18 29.67 -20.80 10.61
N HIS A 19 28.85 -20.08 9.84
CA HIS A 19 28.47 -18.71 10.15
C HIS A 19 27.50 -18.63 11.35
N GLY A 20 26.57 -19.59 11.47
CA GLY A 20 25.70 -19.71 12.65
C GLY A 20 26.48 -19.90 13.95
N GLU A 21 27.42 -20.85 13.98
CA GLU A 21 28.24 -21.14 15.16
C GLU A 21 29.16 -19.97 15.56
N ARG A 22 29.64 -19.18 14.59
CA ARG A 22 30.47 -17.99 14.84
C ARG A 22 29.65 -16.80 15.36
N SER A 23 28.39 -16.68 14.93
CA SER A 23 27.44 -15.67 15.41
C SER A 23 27.08 -15.88 16.88
N ASP A 24 26.83 -17.13 17.28
CA ASP A 24 26.51 -17.49 18.66
C ASP A 24 27.67 -17.28 19.63
N ARG A 25 28.91 -17.51 19.19
CA ARG A 25 30.11 -17.16 19.96
C ARG A 25 30.28 -15.65 20.14
N LYS A 26 29.99 -14.84 19.11
CA LYS A 26 30.06 -13.35 19.21
C LYS A 26 28.96 -12.77 20.10
N LYS A 27 27.76 -13.36 20.12
CA LYS A 27 26.67 -12.96 21.03
C LYS A 27 26.99 -13.23 22.50
N LYS A 28 27.69 -14.33 22.82
CA LYS A 28 28.12 -14.61 24.20
C LYS A 28 29.23 -13.69 24.69
N ALA A 29 30.15 -13.27 23.81
CA ALA A 29 31.25 -12.37 24.18
C ALA A 29 30.81 -10.91 24.41
N ARG A 30 29.79 -10.42 23.70
CA ARG A 30 29.28 -9.03 23.83
C ARG A 30 28.45 -8.75 25.08
N ARG A 31 28.09 -9.76 25.87
CA ARG A 31 27.25 -9.61 27.05
C ARG A 31 28.04 -9.43 28.35
N ALA A 32 29.37 -9.44 28.29
CA ALA A 32 30.26 -9.47 29.46
C ALA A 32 30.91 -8.13 29.80
N ASP A 33 30.70 -7.05 29.01
CA ASP A 33 31.47 -5.83 29.19
C ASP A 33 30.58 -4.60 29.01
N TYR A 34 30.14 -3.99 30.12
CA TYR A 34 29.72 -2.57 30.18
C TYR A 34 29.58 -2.13 31.65
N SER A 35 30.47 -1.24 32.08
CA SER A 35 30.36 -0.41 33.29
C SER A 35 30.57 1.05 32.88
N PRO A 36 29.81 2.05 33.39
CA PRO A 36 29.85 3.41 32.85
C PRO A 36 30.74 4.38 33.66
N VAL A 37 31.34 5.36 32.97
CA VAL A 37 32.10 6.50 33.52
C VAL A 37 31.49 7.83 33.02
N GLU A 38 31.32 8.81 33.92
CA GLU A 38 30.78 10.16 33.74
C GLU A 38 31.79 11.17 33.16
N GLN A 39 31.33 12.22 32.46
CA GLN A 39 32.05 13.50 32.30
C GLN A 39 31.12 14.73 32.22
N GLU A 40 31.60 15.83 32.83
CA GLU A 40 31.02 17.18 33.00
C GLU A 40 31.28 18.18 31.83
N PRO A 41 30.60 19.36 31.78
CA PRO A 41 30.57 20.26 30.61
C PRO A 41 31.47 21.52 30.72
N ARG A 42 31.76 22.16 29.57
CA ARG A 42 32.47 23.47 29.50
C ARG A 42 31.74 24.53 28.67
N ARG A 43 32.00 25.78 29.08
CA ARG A 43 31.28 27.06 28.88
C ARG A 43 31.50 27.78 27.53
N THR A 44 30.55 28.68 27.26
CA THR A 44 30.37 29.77 26.28
C THR A 44 31.34 30.96 26.41
N LEU A 45 31.50 31.77 25.36
CA LEU A 45 31.76 33.24 25.37
C LEU A 45 31.46 33.90 23.98
N ASP A 46 30.44 34.78 23.96
CA ASP A 46 30.31 36.20 23.51
C ASP A 46 30.87 36.71 22.15
N GLU A 47 30.01 37.32 21.30
CA GLU A 47 29.73 38.79 21.02
C GLU A 47 30.68 39.35 19.93
N ASP A 48 30.24 40.03 18.85
CA ASP A 48 29.75 41.43 18.86
C ASP A 48 29.16 41.91 17.50
N ARG A 49 28.53 43.10 17.55
CA ARG A 49 27.64 43.85 16.62
C ARG A 49 28.22 44.34 15.27
N ASP A 50 27.33 44.64 14.30
CA ASP A 50 27.13 46.03 13.79
C ASP A 50 25.96 46.19 12.78
N GLU A 51 25.28 47.34 12.90
CA GLU A 51 24.16 47.84 12.07
C GLU A 51 24.64 48.58 10.80
N ASP A 52 23.81 48.60 9.74
CA ASP A 52 23.07 49.79 9.29
C ASP A 52 22.78 49.85 7.75
N ARG A 53 21.61 50.44 7.43
CA ARG A 53 21.13 51.05 6.17
C ARG A 53 20.25 50.30 5.13
N LYS A 54 19.00 50.78 5.15
CA LYS A 54 17.82 50.68 4.26
C LYS A 54 18.04 51.06 2.79
N ARG A 55 17.30 50.41 1.87
CA ARG A 55 16.50 51.11 0.83
C ARG A 55 15.45 50.21 0.13
N ASP A 56 14.27 50.78 -0.07
CA ASP A 56 13.03 50.23 -0.63
C ASP A 56 13.12 49.62 -2.03
N LYS A 57 12.31 48.58 -2.28
CA LYS A 57 11.55 48.39 -3.54
C LYS A 57 10.39 47.38 -3.35
N LYS A 58 9.16 47.89 -3.46
CA LYS A 58 7.88 47.16 -3.53
C LYS A 58 7.92 46.09 -4.64
N LYS A 59 7.57 44.83 -4.32
CA LYS A 59 7.11 43.81 -5.29
C LYS A 59 5.85 43.11 -4.78
N LYS A 60 4.93 42.90 -5.73
CA LYS A 60 3.58 42.32 -5.60
C LYS A 60 3.56 40.98 -4.85
N LYS A 61 2.61 40.81 -3.93
CA LYS A 61 2.28 39.53 -3.29
C LYS A 61 1.76 38.55 -4.36
N LYS A 62 2.53 37.50 -4.68
CA LYS A 62 2.00 36.26 -5.25
C LYS A 62 1.46 35.42 -4.09
N LYS A 63 0.21 34.94 -4.18
CA LYS A 63 -0.31 33.89 -3.31
C LYS A 63 0.48 32.63 -3.61
N ARG A 64 1.16 32.07 -2.59
CA ARG A 64 1.88 30.81 -2.66
C ARG A 64 0.91 29.72 -2.24
N VAL A 65 0.67 28.75 -3.12
CA VAL A 65 0.02 27.48 -2.75
C VAL A 65 1.04 26.71 -1.91
N VAL A 66 0.61 26.23 -0.74
CA VAL A 66 1.47 25.58 0.25
C VAL A 66 1.48 24.08 -0.06
N SER A 67 2.68 23.48 -0.10
CA SER A 67 2.93 22.06 -0.37
C SER A 67 2.33 21.14 0.70
N GLY A 68 1.89 19.94 0.29
CA GLY A 68 1.25 18.92 1.14
C GLY A 68 2.08 18.46 2.34
N ALA A 69 3.42 18.43 2.21
CA ALA A 69 4.35 17.96 3.24
C ALA A 69 4.28 18.72 4.59
N VAL A 70 4.04 20.03 4.60
CA VAL A 70 3.95 20.81 5.86
C VAL A 70 2.61 20.59 6.56
N MET A 71 1.57 20.22 5.79
CA MET A 71 0.21 20.06 6.29
C MET A 71 -0.10 18.62 6.74
N GLU A 72 0.62 17.61 6.22
CA GLU A 72 0.54 16.23 6.70
C GLU A 72 1.13 16.05 8.10
N GLU A 73 2.08 16.90 8.50
CA GLU A 73 2.69 16.88 9.85
C GLU A 73 1.99 17.76 10.90
N GLY A 74 0.94 18.49 10.53
CA GLY A 74 0.23 19.37 11.47
C GLY A 74 1.08 20.51 12.05
N ARG A 75 2.15 20.94 11.36
CA ARG A 75 3.03 22.01 11.85
C ARG A 75 2.58 23.39 11.34
N SER A 76 1.69 24.04 12.09
CA SER A 76 1.44 25.47 11.91
C SER A 76 1.32 26.21 13.26
N GLN A 77 2.46 26.43 13.91
CA GLN A 77 2.59 27.54 14.86
C GLN A 77 3.90 28.29 14.65
N GLY A 78 3.80 29.58 14.28
CA GLY A 78 4.87 30.56 14.42
C GLY A 78 5.58 30.99 13.13
N LEU A 79 4.90 31.70 12.23
CA LEU A 79 5.56 32.51 11.19
C LEU A 79 5.12 33.98 11.31
N ARG A 80 5.74 34.69 12.25
CA ARG A 80 5.95 36.15 12.15
C ARG A 80 7.28 36.38 11.44
N GLY A 81 7.25 37.26 10.45
CA GLY A 81 8.28 37.36 9.41
C GLY A 81 9.67 37.80 9.87
N GLY A 82 10.65 37.43 9.05
CA GLY A 82 12.02 37.93 9.06
C GLY A 82 12.77 37.39 7.86
N SER A 83 13.35 38.28 7.05
CA SER A 83 14.20 37.93 5.91
C SER A 83 15.62 37.61 6.37
N GLY A 84 16.23 36.54 5.84
CA GLY A 84 17.66 36.27 5.98
C GLY A 84 18.05 35.09 5.08
N LYS A 85 19.12 35.28 4.29
CA LYS A 85 19.72 34.27 3.42
C LYS A 85 20.71 33.39 4.20
N ASP A 86 20.72 32.12 3.82
CA ASP A 86 21.81 31.12 3.84
C ASP A 86 22.62 30.91 5.13
N ASP A 87 22.36 29.79 5.82
CA ASP A 87 23.37 28.78 6.17
C ASP A 87 22.70 27.51 6.74
N TRP A 88 22.78 26.41 5.99
CA TRP A 88 22.23 25.11 6.39
C TRP A 88 23.20 24.41 7.34
N ARG A 89 23.00 24.58 8.66
CA ARG A 89 23.55 23.68 9.68
C ARG A 89 22.42 22.85 10.29
N TRP A 90 22.48 21.55 10.03
CA TRP A 90 21.63 20.52 10.65
C TRP A 90 21.92 20.50 12.15
N SER A 91 20.94 20.80 13.01
CA SER A 91 21.07 20.64 14.46
C SER A 91 20.43 19.32 14.91
N ASP A 92 21.17 18.65 15.78
CA ASP A 92 20.99 17.33 16.40
C ASP A 92 19.73 17.16 17.30
N GLN A 93 18.58 17.70 16.90
CA GLN A 93 17.35 17.63 17.71
C GLN A 93 16.37 16.50 17.32
N SER A 94 16.71 15.65 16.36
CA SER A 94 15.86 14.51 15.97
C SER A 94 16.09 13.23 16.79
N PHE A 95 17.14 13.16 17.62
CA PHE A 95 17.49 11.94 18.37
C PHE A 95 16.95 11.88 19.81
N GLU A 96 16.56 13.01 20.42
CA GLU A 96 16.09 12.99 21.83
C GLU A 96 14.58 12.71 21.98
N LYS A 97 13.79 12.77 20.90
CA LYS A 97 12.34 12.51 20.96
C LYS A 97 11.98 11.02 20.98
N GLN A 98 12.91 10.14 20.64
CA GLN A 98 12.69 8.69 20.61
C GLN A 98 12.78 8.04 22.00
N ASP A 99 13.50 8.65 22.93
CA ASP A 99 13.64 8.16 24.32
C ASP A 99 12.47 8.54 25.24
N TYR A 100 11.64 9.52 24.85
CA TYR A 100 10.47 9.91 25.65
C TYR A 100 9.33 8.88 25.62
N TYR A 101 9.29 8.02 24.60
CA TYR A 101 8.31 6.91 24.52
C TYR A 101 8.69 5.69 25.38
N LEU A 102 9.83 5.73 26.08
CA LEU A 102 10.36 4.60 26.86
C LEU A 102 10.78 5.00 28.29
N LYS A 103 9.97 5.72 29.07
CA LYS A 103 10.08 5.62 30.56
C LYS A 103 8.92 6.17 31.40
N LYS A 104 8.46 5.27 32.29
CA LYS A 104 7.92 5.42 33.65
C LYS A 104 6.43 5.76 33.85
N GLN A 105 5.70 4.77 34.38
CA GLN A 105 4.61 5.00 35.34
C GLN A 105 5.17 5.15 36.77
N PRO A 106 4.55 5.99 37.65
CA PRO A 106 4.99 6.14 39.04
C PRO A 106 4.71 4.89 39.89
N LYS A 107 5.64 4.58 40.79
CA LYS A 107 5.50 3.58 41.84
C LYS A 107 4.79 4.21 43.04
N GLU A 108 3.52 3.90 43.23
CA GLU A 108 2.88 3.82 44.55
C GLU A 108 1.66 2.87 44.43
N ASP A 109 1.14 2.33 45.53
CA ASP A 109 0.05 1.32 45.59
C ASP A 109 0.36 -0.18 45.45
N LYS A 110 1.57 -0.64 45.80
CA LYS A 110 1.88 -2.09 45.82
C LYS A 110 1.46 -2.89 47.07
N LYS A 111 0.81 -2.30 48.08
CA LYS A 111 0.41 -3.05 49.31
C LYS A 111 -1.07 -3.45 49.42
N LYS A 112 -2.01 -2.85 48.67
CA LYS A 112 -3.45 -3.23 48.73
C LYS A 112 -3.92 -4.24 47.67
N LYS A 113 -3.15 -4.50 46.60
CA LYS A 113 -3.57 -5.39 45.48
C LYS A 113 -3.34 -6.90 45.71
N LYS A 114 -2.58 -7.32 46.73
CA LYS A 114 -2.28 -8.76 46.96
C LYS A 114 -3.44 -9.56 47.57
N LYS A 115 -4.34 -8.93 48.33
CA LYS A 115 -5.48 -9.63 48.95
C LYS A 115 -6.67 -9.83 48.00
N LYS A 116 -6.89 -8.94 47.02
CA LYS A 116 -7.98 -9.07 46.01
C LYS A 116 -7.69 -10.12 44.93
N LYS A 117 -6.43 -10.35 44.56
CA LYS A 117 -6.06 -11.38 43.57
C LYS A 117 -6.29 -12.81 44.06
N LEU A 118 -6.17 -13.08 45.37
CA LEU A 118 -6.38 -14.41 45.94
C LEU A 118 -7.86 -14.84 45.87
N TRP A 119 -8.80 -13.93 46.14
CA TRP A 119 -10.24 -14.22 46.08
C TRP A 119 -10.76 -14.39 44.65
N ILE A 120 -10.17 -13.69 43.66
CA ILE A 120 -10.52 -13.84 42.24
C ILE A 120 -10.03 -15.19 41.70
N ILE A 121 -8.83 -15.64 42.10
CA ILE A 121 -8.29 -16.94 41.68
C ILE A 121 -9.12 -18.09 42.28
N ILE A 122 -9.54 -17.99 43.54
CA ILE A 122 -10.42 -19.01 44.17
C ILE A 122 -11.78 -19.05 43.48
N GLY A 123 -12.37 -17.90 43.12
CA GLY A 123 -13.63 -17.83 42.38
C GLY A 123 -13.55 -18.45 40.98
N CYS A 124 -12.49 -18.16 40.22
CA CYS A 124 -12.31 -18.73 38.88
C CYS A 124 -12.09 -20.25 38.90
N SER A 125 -11.40 -20.78 39.91
CA SER A 125 -11.17 -22.23 40.04
C SER A 125 -12.47 -23.01 40.35
N VAL A 126 -13.38 -22.42 41.13
CA VAL A 126 -14.69 -23.02 41.42
C VAL A 126 -15.58 -23.03 40.18
N VAL A 127 -15.58 -21.94 39.39
CA VAL A 127 -16.34 -21.88 38.13
C VAL A 127 -15.80 -22.87 37.10
N ALA A 128 -14.47 -23.02 36.99
CA ALA A 128 -13.86 -24.02 36.10
C ALA A 128 -14.21 -25.46 36.51
N LEU A 129 -14.26 -25.76 37.81
CA LEU A 129 -14.68 -27.07 38.32
C LEU A 129 -16.16 -27.37 38.02
N ILE A 130 -17.04 -26.37 38.14
CA ILE A 130 -18.46 -26.53 37.79
C ILE A 130 -18.63 -26.77 36.28
N ILE A 131 -17.88 -26.06 35.44
CA ILE A 131 -17.91 -26.26 33.98
C ILE A 131 -17.42 -27.66 33.60
N ILE A 132 -16.35 -28.14 34.24
CA ILE A 132 -15.82 -29.50 33.99
C ILE A 132 -16.83 -30.58 34.40
N ILE A 133 -17.53 -30.40 35.53
CA ILE A 133 -18.58 -31.34 35.98
C ILE A 133 -19.78 -31.31 35.02
N VAL A 134 -20.21 -30.13 34.57
CA VAL A 134 -21.32 -30.00 33.60
C VAL A 134 -20.95 -30.61 32.25
N VAL A 135 -19.72 -30.42 31.77
CA VAL A 135 -19.24 -31.02 30.51
C VAL A 135 -19.11 -32.53 30.63
N ALA A 136 -18.65 -33.07 31.76
CA ALA A 136 -18.58 -34.52 31.99
C ALA A 136 -19.95 -35.20 32.03
N VAL A 137 -20.97 -34.52 32.58
CA VAL A 137 -22.36 -35.00 32.62
C VAL A 137 -23.03 -34.94 31.23
N VAL A 138 -22.76 -33.89 30.44
CA VAL A 138 -23.30 -33.74 29.07
C VAL A 138 -22.65 -34.71 28.07
N VAL A 139 -21.39 -35.09 28.28
CA VAL A 139 -20.67 -36.04 27.41
C VAL A 139 -21.03 -37.51 27.69
N SER A 140 -21.71 -37.82 28.80
CA SER A 140 -22.11 -39.20 29.14
C SER A 140 -23.47 -39.66 28.57
N GLN A 141 -24.16 -38.85 27.76
CA GLN A 141 -25.50 -39.19 27.25
C GLN A 141 -25.70 -39.12 25.72
N LYS A 142 -24.65 -39.04 24.90
CA LYS A 142 -24.81 -39.17 23.44
C LYS A 142 -23.73 -40.05 22.81
N ASN A 143 -23.93 -41.36 22.93
CA ASN A 143 -23.43 -42.33 21.97
C ASN A 143 -24.62 -43.06 21.36
N LYS A 144 -24.95 -42.72 20.11
CA LYS A 144 -25.45 -43.63 19.08
C LYS A 144 -25.63 -42.91 17.72
N ASN A 145 -24.88 -43.43 16.75
CA ASN A 145 -25.13 -43.48 15.30
C ASN A 145 -24.78 -42.29 14.38
N SER A 146 -23.89 -42.63 13.43
CA SER A 146 -23.89 -42.30 11.99
C SER A 146 -23.60 -40.87 11.52
N ASP A 147 -22.38 -40.63 11.03
CA ASP A 147 -22.02 -40.60 9.59
C ASP A 147 -20.85 -39.63 9.36
N ASP A 148 -19.77 -40.19 8.82
CA ASP A 148 -18.52 -39.51 8.48
C ASP A 148 -18.74 -38.60 7.25
N GLY A 149 -18.77 -37.29 7.47
CA GLY A 149 -18.78 -36.26 6.45
C GLY A 149 -17.43 -35.55 6.34
N GLY A 150 -16.41 -36.25 5.84
CA GLY A 150 -15.11 -35.65 5.51
C GLY A 150 -15.21 -34.73 4.30
N SER A 151 -15.15 -33.42 4.52
CA SER A 151 -15.01 -32.42 3.43
C SER A 151 -13.59 -32.43 2.88
N SER A 152 -13.33 -33.32 1.91
CA SER A 152 -12.18 -33.20 1.02
C SER A 152 -12.49 -32.14 -0.06
N SER A 153 -11.80 -31.01 -0.04
CA SER A 153 -11.80 -30.08 -1.17
C SER A 153 -10.96 -30.70 -2.29
N SER A 154 -11.59 -31.57 -3.08
CA SER A 154 -11.00 -32.14 -4.29
C SER A 154 -10.91 -31.06 -5.36
N SER A 155 -9.68 -30.67 -5.71
CA SER A 155 -9.40 -29.87 -6.91
C SER A 155 -9.69 -30.75 -8.13
N SER A 156 -10.77 -30.48 -8.85
CA SER A 156 -11.17 -31.23 -10.05
C SER A 156 -10.15 -31.19 -11.19
N GLY A 157 -9.13 -30.32 -11.13
CA GLY A 157 -8.15 -30.11 -12.21
C GLY A 157 -6.93 -31.04 -12.24
N LEU A 158 -6.74 -31.92 -11.25
CA LEU A 158 -5.55 -32.80 -11.17
C LEU A 158 -5.86 -34.30 -11.26
N ASN A 159 -7.13 -34.69 -11.21
CA ASN A 159 -7.54 -36.10 -11.12
C ASN A 159 -7.04 -36.95 -12.30
N ASP A 160 -6.91 -36.35 -13.48
CA ASP A 160 -6.44 -37.01 -14.71
C ASP A 160 -4.95 -36.77 -15.01
N LYS A 161 -4.20 -36.16 -14.07
CA LYS A 161 -2.76 -35.87 -14.25
C LYS A 161 -1.89 -36.81 -13.43
N ASP A 162 -0.79 -37.26 -14.04
CA ASP A 162 0.19 -38.11 -13.35
C ASP A 162 1.12 -37.26 -12.48
N ARG A 163 1.06 -37.46 -11.15
CA ARG A 163 1.92 -36.76 -10.19
C ARG A 163 3.41 -37.04 -10.42
N ASN A 164 3.76 -38.18 -11.05
CA ASN A 164 5.14 -38.53 -11.33
C ASN A 164 5.80 -37.64 -12.39
N THR A 165 5.04 -36.80 -13.10
CA THR A 165 5.62 -35.80 -14.02
C THR A 165 6.35 -34.67 -13.29
N VAL A 166 6.12 -34.50 -11.97
CA VAL A 166 6.84 -33.52 -11.15
C VAL A 166 8.13 -34.17 -10.63
N PRO A 167 9.32 -33.65 -11.01
CA PRO A 167 10.60 -34.15 -10.49
C PRO A 167 10.68 -34.08 -8.97
N ASP A 168 11.36 -35.05 -8.34
CA ASP A 168 11.43 -35.16 -6.87
C ASP A 168 11.93 -33.87 -6.19
N LYS A 169 12.87 -33.14 -6.80
CA LYS A 169 13.40 -31.87 -6.30
C LYS A 169 12.34 -30.76 -6.17
N TRP A 170 11.21 -30.88 -6.88
CA TRP A 170 10.14 -29.89 -6.92
C TRP A 170 8.87 -30.33 -6.18
N LYS A 171 8.76 -31.58 -5.75
CA LYS A 171 7.60 -32.05 -4.99
C LYS A 171 7.45 -31.25 -3.68
N ASN A 172 6.22 -30.85 -3.37
CA ASN A 172 5.88 -30.01 -2.21
C ASN A 172 6.58 -28.63 -2.21
N THR A 173 6.77 -28.04 -3.39
CA THR A 173 7.30 -26.68 -3.56
C THR A 173 6.29 -25.81 -4.30
N TYR A 174 6.59 -24.51 -4.46
CA TYR A 174 5.76 -23.58 -5.21
C TYR A 174 5.57 -23.95 -6.71
N LEU A 175 6.36 -24.88 -7.27
CA LEU A 175 6.19 -25.41 -8.64
C LEU A 175 5.33 -26.68 -8.72
N ASP A 176 5.00 -27.31 -7.59
CA ASP A 176 4.19 -28.53 -7.57
C ASP A 176 2.70 -28.18 -7.46
N PRO A 177 1.88 -28.45 -8.50
CA PRO A 177 0.47 -28.10 -8.46
C PRO A 177 -0.31 -28.93 -7.44
N TRP A 178 0.20 -30.07 -6.95
CA TRP A 178 -0.40 -30.80 -5.83
C TRP A 178 -0.13 -30.14 -4.47
N TYR A 179 0.81 -29.20 -4.39
CA TYR A 179 1.07 -28.41 -3.19
C TYR A 179 0.17 -27.17 -3.11
N TRP A 180 -0.40 -26.73 -4.23
CA TRP A 180 -1.22 -25.53 -4.28
C TRP A 180 -2.58 -25.79 -3.65
N GLN A 181 -3.11 -24.80 -2.92
CA GLN A 181 -4.45 -24.93 -2.33
C GLN A 181 -5.55 -25.02 -3.39
N THR A 182 -5.34 -24.42 -4.56
CA THR A 182 -6.22 -24.55 -5.72
C THR A 182 -5.43 -24.58 -7.02
N THR A 183 -6.01 -25.24 -8.03
CA THR A 183 -5.50 -25.28 -9.41
C THR A 183 -6.43 -24.58 -10.39
N GLN A 184 -7.48 -23.91 -9.87
CA GLN A 184 -8.46 -23.21 -10.68
C GLN A 184 -7.79 -22.15 -11.57
N ASP A 185 -8.08 -22.23 -12.87
CA ASP A 185 -7.61 -21.36 -13.96
C ASP A 185 -6.09 -21.32 -14.16
N PHE A 186 -5.36 -22.29 -13.59
CA PHE A 186 -3.93 -22.47 -13.82
C PHE A 186 -3.64 -23.58 -14.82
N ASN A 187 -2.59 -23.39 -15.62
CA ASN A 187 -1.97 -24.49 -16.33
C ASN A 187 -1.16 -25.35 -15.35
N THR A 188 -1.65 -26.56 -15.08
CA THR A 188 -1.00 -27.49 -14.14
C THR A 188 -0.03 -28.48 -14.80
N THR A 189 0.35 -28.26 -16.06
CA THR A 189 1.42 -29.04 -16.69
C THR A 189 2.78 -28.58 -16.15
N PHE A 190 3.53 -29.50 -15.55
CA PHE A 190 4.79 -29.18 -14.91
C PHE A 190 5.81 -28.57 -15.89
N THR A 191 6.47 -27.51 -15.46
CA THR A 191 7.65 -26.92 -16.10
C THR A 191 8.51 -26.25 -15.02
N ASP A 192 9.85 -26.36 -15.13
CA ASP A 192 10.80 -25.57 -14.34
C ASP A 192 11.48 -24.46 -15.15
N GLU A 193 10.89 -24.10 -16.29
CA GLU A 193 11.30 -22.93 -17.06
C GLU A 193 11.14 -21.64 -16.25
N MET A 194 12.14 -20.78 -16.39
CA MET A 194 12.24 -19.50 -15.71
C MET A 194 12.58 -18.42 -16.74
N VAL A 195 12.02 -17.23 -16.57
CA VAL A 195 12.42 -16.03 -17.30
C VAL A 195 12.79 -14.97 -16.27
N GLY A 196 14.02 -14.46 -16.32
CA GLY A 196 14.52 -13.54 -15.28
C GLY A 196 14.46 -14.15 -13.87
N ASP A 197 14.76 -15.44 -13.73
CA ASP A 197 14.66 -16.21 -12.47
C ASP A 197 13.24 -16.34 -11.88
N LEU A 198 12.20 -15.99 -12.65
CA LEU A 198 10.80 -16.10 -12.26
C LEU A 198 10.10 -17.23 -13.01
N PRO A 199 9.29 -18.05 -12.31
CA PRO A 199 8.70 -19.24 -12.91
C PRO A 199 7.55 -18.87 -13.84
N VAL A 200 7.46 -19.60 -14.95
CA VAL A 200 6.28 -19.59 -15.84
C VAL A 200 5.23 -20.62 -15.45
N MET A 201 5.49 -21.43 -14.41
CA MET A 201 4.56 -22.45 -13.93
C MET A 201 3.20 -21.85 -13.56
N GLY A 202 2.12 -22.49 -13.99
CA GLY A 202 0.75 -21.98 -13.85
C GLY A 202 0.26 -21.16 -15.05
N LEU A 203 1.14 -20.71 -15.95
CA LEU A 203 0.76 -19.92 -17.12
C LEU A 203 0.28 -20.75 -18.31
N ASN A 204 -0.75 -20.24 -18.98
CA ASN A 204 -1.09 -20.68 -20.33
C ASN A 204 -0.09 -20.08 -21.34
N SER A 205 0.39 -20.90 -22.27
CA SER A 205 1.36 -20.47 -23.31
C SER A 205 0.69 -19.83 -24.53
N LYS A 206 -0.65 -19.95 -24.66
CA LYS A 206 -1.46 -19.29 -25.68
C LYS A 206 -2.25 -18.16 -25.02
N TRP A 207 -2.41 -17.04 -25.74
CA TRP A 207 -3.17 -15.88 -25.29
C TRP A 207 -3.94 -15.23 -26.45
N ASP A 208 -4.95 -14.45 -26.12
CA ASP A 208 -5.80 -13.71 -27.06
C ASP A 208 -5.93 -12.25 -26.61
N ASP A 209 -5.39 -11.33 -27.41
CA ASP A 209 -5.43 -9.88 -27.16
C ASP A 209 -6.50 -9.18 -28.03
N SER A 210 -7.44 -9.91 -28.65
CA SER A 210 -8.50 -9.31 -29.49
C SER A 210 -9.64 -8.65 -28.69
N LYS A 211 -9.61 -8.74 -27.36
CA LYS A 211 -10.67 -8.21 -26.49
C LYS A 211 -10.51 -6.72 -26.26
N LYS A 212 -11.63 -6.01 -26.20
CA LYS A 212 -11.73 -4.61 -25.75
C LYS A 212 -12.47 -4.55 -24.42
N ALA A 213 -12.05 -3.66 -23.52
CA ALA A 213 -12.70 -3.51 -22.21
C ALA A 213 -14.14 -2.99 -22.31
N ASN A 214 -14.36 -2.05 -23.23
CA ASN A 214 -15.67 -1.46 -23.49
C ASN A 214 -15.73 -0.91 -24.92
N GLU A 215 -16.84 -0.29 -25.30
CA GLU A 215 -17.07 0.22 -26.66
C GLU A 215 -16.27 1.47 -27.03
N ASN A 216 -15.73 2.20 -26.05
CA ASN A 216 -15.07 3.49 -26.25
C ASN A 216 -13.54 3.39 -26.40
N VAL A 217 -12.99 2.18 -26.27
CA VAL A 217 -11.54 1.94 -26.24
C VAL A 217 -11.13 0.84 -27.21
N PRO A 218 -9.90 0.90 -27.76
CA PRO A 218 -9.40 -0.11 -28.68
C PRO A 218 -9.21 -1.47 -28.00
N ALA A 219 -9.23 -2.54 -28.80
CA ALA A 219 -8.85 -3.88 -28.34
C ALA A 219 -7.40 -3.89 -27.83
N LEU A 220 -7.00 -4.89 -27.04
CA LEU A 220 -5.64 -4.96 -26.47
C LEU A 220 -4.55 -4.98 -27.55
N ASN A 221 -4.80 -5.65 -28.68
CA ASN A 221 -3.90 -5.73 -29.82
C ASN A 221 -3.93 -4.50 -30.76
N GLU A 222 -4.74 -3.51 -30.47
CA GLU A 222 -4.83 -2.25 -31.19
C GLU A 222 -4.13 -1.13 -30.41
N ASP A 223 -3.60 -0.14 -31.13
CA ASP A 223 -2.89 0.98 -30.53
C ASP A 223 -3.82 1.81 -29.64
N TRP A 224 -3.38 2.10 -28.41
CA TRP A 224 -4.10 2.99 -27.50
C TRP A 224 -4.01 4.45 -27.96
N GLY A 225 -2.97 4.83 -28.70
CA GLY A 225 -2.67 6.22 -28.99
C GLY A 225 -2.23 7.00 -27.73
N SER A 226 -2.46 8.31 -27.74
CA SER A 226 -2.03 9.21 -26.66
C SER A 226 -2.94 9.12 -25.44
N TYR A 227 -2.35 8.96 -24.24
CA TYR A 227 -3.09 9.09 -22.98
C TYR A 227 -3.52 10.53 -22.66
N ALA A 228 -2.95 11.54 -23.33
CA ALA A 228 -3.44 12.91 -23.22
C ALA A 228 -4.79 13.10 -23.94
N ASP A 229 -5.01 12.37 -25.05
CA ASP A 229 -6.25 12.44 -25.83
C ASP A 229 -7.28 11.41 -25.36
N ARG A 230 -6.80 10.25 -24.90
CA ARG A 230 -7.60 9.16 -24.32
C ARG A 230 -7.05 8.80 -22.93
N PRO A 231 -7.42 9.56 -21.89
CA PRO A 231 -7.01 9.28 -20.52
C PRO A 231 -7.44 7.89 -20.06
N ALA A 232 -6.61 7.23 -19.26
CA ALA A 232 -6.95 5.96 -18.64
C ALA A 232 -8.07 6.12 -17.60
N ARG A 233 -8.99 5.16 -17.54
CA ARG A 233 -10.01 5.03 -16.50
C ARG A 233 -9.83 3.69 -15.83
N GLY A 234 -9.13 3.73 -14.71
CA GLY A 234 -8.70 2.56 -13.98
C GLY A 234 -9.30 2.41 -12.60
N VAL A 235 -9.10 1.24 -12.03
CA VAL A 235 -9.37 0.95 -10.63
C VAL A 235 -8.26 0.07 -10.07
N ASN A 236 -7.97 0.23 -8.78
CA ASN A 236 -7.02 -0.61 -8.07
C ASN A 236 -7.69 -1.90 -7.59
N VAL A 237 -6.93 -2.99 -7.53
CA VAL A 237 -7.30 -4.20 -6.78
C VAL A 237 -6.45 -4.30 -5.50
N GLY A 238 -6.47 -3.22 -4.71
CA GLY A 238 -5.78 -3.10 -3.42
C GLY A 238 -6.30 -4.07 -2.35
N GLY A 239 -5.47 -4.36 -1.34
CA GLY A 239 -5.73 -5.38 -0.33
C GLY A 239 -5.71 -6.83 -0.84
N TRP A 240 -5.35 -7.07 -2.10
CA TRP A 240 -5.27 -8.42 -2.68
C TRP A 240 -3.91 -9.07 -2.47
N LEU A 241 -2.89 -8.72 -3.26
CA LEU A 241 -1.54 -9.30 -3.23
C LEU A 241 -0.57 -8.54 -2.30
N ASN A 242 -1.10 -7.54 -1.62
CA ASN A 242 -0.46 -6.71 -0.63
C ASN A 242 -1.56 -6.25 0.34
N LEU A 243 -1.50 -6.69 1.59
CA LEU A 243 -2.63 -6.55 2.52
C LEU A 243 -2.71 -5.19 3.19
N GLU A 244 -3.95 -4.74 3.41
CA GLU A 244 -4.26 -3.51 4.12
C GLU A 244 -5.40 -3.73 5.14
N PRO A 245 -5.15 -3.43 6.42
CA PRO A 245 -6.13 -3.69 7.48
C PRO A 245 -7.48 -3.02 7.33
N PHE A 246 -7.59 -1.89 6.63
CA PHE A 246 -8.87 -1.22 6.43
C PHE A 246 -9.68 -1.78 5.24
N ILE A 247 -9.00 -2.46 4.31
CA ILE A 247 -9.61 -3.12 3.15
C ILE A 247 -10.14 -4.50 3.55
N THR A 248 -9.32 -5.27 4.27
CA THR A 248 -9.62 -6.64 4.75
C THR A 248 -9.52 -6.75 6.27
N PRO A 249 -10.34 -6.02 7.04
CA PRO A 249 -10.26 -6.00 8.51
C PRO A 249 -10.46 -7.38 9.15
N SER A 250 -11.13 -8.32 8.50
CA SER A 250 -11.29 -9.68 9.03
C SER A 250 -9.95 -10.39 9.27
N LEU A 251 -8.93 -10.12 8.45
CA LEU A 251 -7.58 -10.67 8.60
C LEU A 251 -6.80 -10.06 9.77
N PHE A 252 -7.26 -8.94 10.32
CA PHE A 252 -6.57 -8.18 11.37
C PHE A 252 -7.40 -8.07 12.66
N ASN A 253 -8.50 -8.82 12.77
CA ASN A 253 -9.40 -8.79 13.93
C ASN A 253 -8.82 -9.60 15.11
N TYR A 254 -7.73 -9.10 15.66
CA TYR A 254 -7.05 -9.66 16.83
C TYR A 254 -7.05 -8.67 18.00
N ASP A 255 -6.76 -9.17 19.20
CA ASP A 255 -6.52 -8.30 20.34
C ASP A 255 -5.29 -7.42 20.07
N SER A 256 -5.43 -6.10 20.26
CA SER A 256 -4.37 -5.12 20.01
C SER A 256 -3.04 -5.43 20.72
N SER A 257 -3.08 -6.14 21.86
CA SER A 257 -1.88 -6.54 22.61
C SER A 257 -1.00 -7.54 21.86
N MET A 258 -1.52 -8.18 20.81
CA MET A 258 -0.78 -9.08 19.94
C MET A 258 0.11 -8.34 18.92
N GLY A 259 -0.13 -7.05 18.68
CA GLY A 259 0.68 -6.23 17.78
C GLY A 259 0.60 -6.62 16.30
N ILE A 260 -0.52 -7.18 15.85
CA ILE A 260 -0.77 -7.54 14.45
C ILE A 260 -1.36 -6.33 13.73
N ILE A 261 -0.53 -5.64 12.94
CA ILE A 261 -0.84 -4.31 12.40
C ILE A 261 -0.61 -4.16 10.89
N ASP A 262 0.05 -5.14 10.28
CA ASP A 262 0.46 -5.16 8.87
C ASP A 262 0.71 -6.61 8.40
N GLU A 263 0.98 -6.82 7.11
CA GLU A 263 1.23 -8.15 6.55
C GLU A 263 2.45 -8.83 7.17
N TRP A 264 3.49 -8.05 7.54
CA TRP A 264 4.68 -8.56 8.22
C TRP A 264 4.33 -9.26 9.53
N THR A 265 3.63 -8.55 10.43
CA THR A 265 3.24 -9.06 11.74
C THR A 265 2.16 -10.13 11.65
N LEU A 266 1.29 -10.06 10.64
CA LEU A 266 0.31 -11.11 10.36
C LEU A 266 0.98 -12.42 9.93
N CYS A 267 1.95 -12.39 9.02
CA CYS A 267 2.69 -13.58 8.63
C CYS A 267 3.51 -14.17 9.80
N GLN A 268 4.10 -13.31 10.64
CA GLN A 268 4.75 -13.76 11.88
C GLN A 268 3.78 -14.48 12.81
N HIS A 269 2.55 -13.96 12.94
CA HIS A 269 1.51 -14.56 13.76
C HIS A 269 1.08 -15.94 13.22
N TYR A 270 0.86 -16.05 11.91
CA TYR A 270 0.47 -17.33 11.29
C TYR A 270 1.56 -18.39 11.33
N GLY A 271 2.83 -18.00 11.29
CA GLY A 271 3.96 -18.92 11.34
C GLY A 271 3.88 -19.96 10.23
N SER A 272 3.88 -21.25 10.58
CA SER A 272 3.79 -22.34 9.60
C SER A 272 2.47 -22.40 8.82
N SER A 273 1.43 -21.69 9.26
CA SER A 273 0.14 -21.62 8.55
C SER A 273 0.08 -20.47 7.54
N ALA A 274 1.10 -19.61 7.47
CA ALA A 274 1.07 -18.40 6.64
C ALA A 274 0.79 -18.72 5.16
N GLU A 275 1.42 -19.75 4.59
CA GLU A 275 1.21 -20.12 3.18
C GLU A 275 -0.26 -20.42 2.88
N LYS A 276 -0.90 -21.23 3.74
CA LYS A 276 -2.30 -21.62 3.60
C LYS A 276 -3.26 -20.45 3.77
N GLU A 277 -3.07 -19.63 4.80
CA GLU A 277 -4.00 -18.52 5.07
C GLU A 277 -3.86 -17.41 4.03
N MET A 278 -2.63 -17.10 3.59
CA MET A 278 -2.39 -16.13 2.52
C MET A 278 -2.92 -16.63 1.17
N GLU A 279 -2.70 -17.90 0.82
CA GLU A 279 -3.24 -18.46 -0.42
C GLU A 279 -4.77 -18.46 -0.44
N LYS A 280 -5.42 -18.79 0.68
CA LYS A 280 -6.88 -18.70 0.82
C LYS A 280 -7.40 -17.30 0.51
N HIS A 281 -6.74 -16.27 1.02
CA HIS A 281 -7.09 -14.87 0.73
C HIS A 281 -6.88 -14.54 -0.75
N TYR A 282 -5.69 -14.79 -1.29
CA TYR A 282 -5.36 -14.51 -2.68
C TYR A 282 -6.29 -15.21 -3.67
N ASN A 283 -6.81 -16.39 -3.31
CA ASN A 283 -7.74 -17.10 -4.16
C ASN A 283 -9.18 -16.55 -4.13
N SER A 284 -9.63 -16.00 -3.01
CA SER A 284 -11.05 -15.72 -2.78
C SER A 284 -11.42 -14.25 -2.76
N PHE A 285 -10.48 -13.34 -2.50
CA PHE A 285 -10.79 -11.92 -2.36
C PHE A 285 -11.05 -11.24 -3.71
N ILE A 286 -10.13 -11.41 -4.66
CA ILE A 286 -10.24 -10.98 -6.06
C ILE A 286 -10.26 -12.23 -6.95
N THR A 287 -11.30 -12.34 -7.77
CA THR A 287 -11.58 -13.53 -8.60
C THR A 287 -11.77 -13.12 -10.05
N GLU A 288 -11.99 -14.09 -10.95
CA GLU A 288 -12.34 -13.78 -12.33
C GLU A 288 -13.58 -12.86 -12.42
N SER A 289 -14.60 -13.09 -11.57
CA SER A 289 -15.82 -12.28 -11.60
C SER A 289 -15.54 -10.81 -11.27
N THR A 290 -14.55 -10.53 -10.42
CA THR A 290 -14.10 -9.17 -10.14
C THR A 290 -13.65 -8.45 -11.42
N PHE A 291 -12.82 -9.07 -12.26
CA PHE A 291 -12.35 -8.44 -13.51
C PHE A 291 -13.48 -8.25 -14.53
N ARG A 292 -14.42 -9.20 -14.59
CA ARG A 292 -15.65 -9.04 -15.38
C ARG A 292 -16.45 -7.83 -14.93
N GLU A 293 -16.69 -7.71 -13.63
CA GLU A 293 -17.47 -6.61 -13.04
C GLU A 293 -16.78 -5.26 -13.21
N ILE A 294 -15.44 -5.21 -13.15
CA ILE A 294 -14.64 -4.01 -13.46
C ILE A 294 -14.89 -3.59 -14.92
N ALA A 295 -14.79 -4.50 -15.89
CA ALA A 295 -15.08 -4.18 -17.29
C ALA A 295 -16.56 -3.79 -17.50
N ASP A 296 -17.49 -4.49 -16.84
CA ASP A 296 -18.92 -4.17 -16.87
C ASP A 296 -19.20 -2.79 -16.25
N ALA A 297 -18.43 -2.32 -15.27
CA ALA A 297 -18.50 -0.97 -14.73
C ALA A 297 -17.88 0.09 -15.66
N GLY A 298 -17.40 -0.29 -16.84
CA GLY A 298 -16.90 0.62 -17.88
C GLY A 298 -15.45 1.07 -17.69
N PHE A 299 -14.69 0.41 -16.82
CA PHE A 299 -13.25 0.64 -16.73
C PHE A 299 -12.52 0.09 -17.96
N ASP A 300 -11.32 0.60 -18.21
CA ASP A 300 -10.42 0.14 -19.27
C ASP A 300 -9.04 -0.27 -18.75
N HIS A 301 -8.70 0.13 -17.53
CA HIS A 301 -7.46 -0.25 -16.85
C HIS A 301 -7.69 -0.86 -15.46
N VAL A 302 -6.73 -1.65 -15.00
CA VAL A 302 -6.63 -2.15 -13.63
C VAL A 302 -5.21 -1.97 -13.12
N ARG A 303 -5.05 -1.44 -11.91
CA ARG A 303 -3.76 -1.37 -11.21
C ARG A 303 -3.70 -2.51 -10.20
N ILE A 304 -2.63 -3.30 -10.25
CA ILE A 304 -2.43 -4.48 -9.39
C ILE A 304 -1.22 -4.22 -8.47
N PRO A 305 -1.47 -3.81 -7.21
CA PRO A 305 -0.43 -3.69 -6.19
C PRO A 305 0.11 -5.07 -5.76
N PHE A 306 1.43 -5.21 -5.65
CA PHE A 306 2.08 -6.39 -5.07
C PHE A 306 3.41 -6.03 -4.37
N GLY A 307 3.77 -6.81 -3.34
CA GLY A 307 5.03 -6.65 -2.62
C GLY A 307 6.20 -7.45 -3.20
N TYR A 308 7.43 -7.06 -2.85
CA TYR A 308 8.65 -7.73 -3.31
C TYR A 308 8.72 -9.23 -2.95
N TRP A 309 8.01 -9.67 -1.91
CA TRP A 309 7.93 -11.08 -1.48
C TRP A 309 7.30 -12.01 -2.52
N ALA A 310 6.60 -11.45 -3.52
CA ALA A 310 6.19 -12.19 -4.71
C ALA A 310 7.39 -12.85 -5.42
N VAL A 311 8.55 -12.19 -5.43
CA VAL A 311 9.69 -12.60 -6.26
C VAL A 311 10.99 -12.86 -5.49
N GLN A 312 11.14 -12.33 -4.27
CA GLN A 312 12.30 -12.60 -3.40
C GLN A 312 11.99 -12.41 -1.92
N LEU A 313 12.70 -13.13 -1.05
CA LEU A 313 12.74 -12.87 0.40
C LEU A 313 14.14 -12.40 0.81
N ASN A 314 14.19 -11.58 1.85
CA ASN A 314 15.40 -11.18 2.54
C ASN A 314 15.51 -11.93 3.88
N ASP A 315 16.73 -11.93 4.46
CA ASP A 315 16.98 -12.54 5.76
C ASP A 315 16.05 -11.97 6.84
N GLY A 316 15.26 -12.84 7.45
CA GLY A 316 14.33 -12.49 8.53
C GLY A 316 12.93 -12.08 8.07
N ASP A 317 12.64 -12.09 6.77
CA ASP A 317 11.29 -11.86 6.26
C ASP A 317 10.34 -12.97 6.70
N PRO A 318 9.15 -12.61 7.23
CA PRO A 318 8.11 -13.58 7.58
C PRO A 318 7.16 -13.87 6.41
N TYR A 319 7.25 -13.13 5.31
CA TYR A 319 6.31 -13.20 4.20
C TYR A 319 6.32 -14.56 3.50
N VAL A 320 5.22 -14.84 2.82
CA VAL A 320 5.06 -16.05 2.01
C VAL A 320 5.68 -15.85 0.63
N PHE A 321 6.67 -16.67 0.30
CA PHE A 321 7.40 -16.60 -0.96
C PHE A 321 6.58 -17.14 -2.14
N ARG A 322 6.53 -16.40 -3.26
CA ARG A 322 6.04 -16.83 -4.59
C ARG A 322 4.57 -17.22 -4.73
N ILE A 323 3.77 -17.26 -3.65
CA ILE A 323 2.34 -17.50 -3.81
C ILE A 323 1.68 -16.31 -4.52
N SER A 324 1.88 -15.08 -4.05
CA SER A 324 1.32 -13.88 -4.69
C SER A 324 1.74 -13.70 -6.16
N TRP A 325 2.95 -14.14 -6.53
CA TRP A 325 3.41 -14.17 -7.94
C TRP A 325 2.49 -14.99 -8.83
N ARG A 326 2.10 -16.20 -8.40
CA ARG A 326 1.18 -17.05 -9.16
C ARG A 326 -0.18 -16.37 -9.35
N TYR A 327 -0.69 -15.69 -8.32
CA TYR A 327 -1.97 -14.98 -8.39
C TYR A 327 -1.89 -13.68 -9.21
N LEU A 328 -0.76 -12.95 -9.20
CA LEU A 328 -0.50 -11.82 -10.09
C LEU A 328 -0.65 -12.23 -11.55
N LEU A 329 0.01 -13.33 -11.92
CA LEU A 329 -0.05 -13.88 -13.26
C LEU A 329 -1.48 -14.28 -13.66
N ARG A 330 -2.24 -14.90 -12.75
CA ARG A 330 -3.67 -15.21 -12.97
C ARG A 330 -4.53 -13.95 -13.16
N GLY A 331 -4.29 -12.91 -12.36
CA GLY A 331 -4.98 -11.62 -12.48
C GLY A 331 -4.76 -10.96 -13.83
N ILE A 332 -3.53 -11.03 -14.38
CA ILE A 332 -3.22 -10.54 -15.73
C ILE A 332 -3.99 -11.32 -16.80
N GLU A 333 -4.13 -12.64 -16.65
CA GLU A 333 -4.95 -13.45 -17.58
C GLU A 333 -6.44 -13.10 -17.50
N TYR A 334 -6.97 -12.82 -16.30
CA TYR A 334 -8.34 -12.33 -16.15
C TYR A 334 -8.52 -10.94 -16.77
N ALA A 335 -7.58 -10.01 -16.56
CA ALA A 335 -7.59 -8.71 -17.21
C ALA A 335 -7.61 -8.86 -18.74
N ARG A 336 -6.79 -9.77 -19.30
CA ARG A 336 -6.76 -10.08 -20.73
C ARG A 336 -8.12 -10.55 -21.25
N LYS A 337 -8.74 -11.49 -20.55
CA LYS A 337 -10.04 -12.09 -20.92
C LYS A 337 -11.13 -11.03 -21.08
N TYR A 338 -11.06 -9.96 -20.30
CA TYR A 338 -12.03 -8.85 -20.31
C TYR A 338 -11.50 -7.59 -20.99
N GLY A 339 -10.35 -7.64 -21.68
CA GLY A 339 -9.80 -6.51 -22.44
C GLY A 339 -9.26 -5.36 -21.57
N LEU A 340 -9.06 -5.58 -20.27
CA LEU A 340 -8.51 -4.59 -19.33
C LEU A 340 -6.99 -4.51 -19.45
N ARG A 341 -6.46 -3.29 -19.55
CA ARG A 341 -5.02 -3.03 -19.55
C ARG A 341 -4.49 -2.95 -18.12
N VAL A 342 -3.25 -3.37 -17.92
CA VAL A 342 -2.66 -3.55 -16.59
C VAL A 342 -1.62 -2.46 -16.29
N ASN A 343 -1.77 -1.86 -15.11
CA ASN A 343 -0.72 -1.14 -14.40
C ASN A 343 -0.14 -2.06 -13.31
N LEU A 344 1.10 -2.50 -13.52
CA LEU A 344 1.84 -3.27 -12.51
C LEU A 344 2.38 -2.32 -11.46
N ASP A 345 2.07 -2.55 -10.20
CA ASP A 345 2.49 -1.66 -9.13
C ASP A 345 3.29 -2.41 -8.06
N VAL A 346 4.59 -2.08 -8.00
CA VAL A 346 5.47 -2.54 -6.92
C VAL A 346 5.18 -1.70 -5.68
N HIS A 347 4.31 -2.25 -4.85
CA HIS A 347 3.68 -1.52 -3.75
C HIS A 347 4.49 -1.58 -2.45
N GLY A 348 5.34 -2.59 -2.29
CA GLY A 348 6.24 -2.75 -1.15
C GLY A 348 7.66 -3.11 -1.57
N LEU A 349 8.62 -2.27 -1.20
CA LEU A 349 10.06 -2.50 -1.43
C LEU A 349 10.77 -3.05 -0.19
N PRO A 350 11.90 -3.77 -0.34
CA PRO A 350 12.76 -4.15 0.77
C PRO A 350 13.07 -2.96 1.68
N GLY A 351 12.82 -3.12 2.98
CA GLY A 351 13.04 -2.08 3.98
C GLY A 351 11.92 -1.04 4.12
N SER A 352 10.85 -1.11 3.33
CA SER A 352 9.78 -0.11 3.23
C SER A 352 10.27 1.26 2.74
N GLN A 353 9.56 1.80 1.74
CA GLN A 353 9.81 3.11 1.14
C GLN A 353 9.02 4.25 1.80
N ASN A 354 8.10 3.97 2.72
CA ASN A 354 7.27 4.98 3.36
C ASN A 354 6.94 4.75 4.85
N GLY A 355 7.21 3.55 5.37
CA GLY A 355 6.96 3.20 6.77
C GLY A 355 5.50 2.94 7.10
N TRP A 356 4.63 2.83 6.09
CA TRP A 356 3.20 2.58 6.26
C TRP A 356 2.86 1.09 6.10
N ASN A 357 1.71 0.70 6.66
CA ASN A 357 1.28 -0.70 6.66
C ASN A 357 1.13 -1.28 5.24
N HIS A 358 0.68 -0.46 4.28
CA HIS A 358 0.49 -0.86 2.90
C HIS A 358 1.81 -1.02 2.13
N SER A 359 2.99 -0.58 2.63
CA SER A 359 4.26 -1.09 2.05
C SER A 359 4.60 -2.51 2.50
N GLY A 360 3.72 -3.16 3.26
CA GLY A 360 3.86 -4.46 3.89
C GLY A 360 4.42 -4.44 5.31
N ARG A 361 4.97 -3.30 5.78
CA ARG A 361 5.59 -3.18 7.10
C ARG A 361 5.54 -1.75 7.63
N PHE A 362 4.74 -1.54 8.66
CA PHE A 362 4.64 -0.30 9.39
C PHE A 362 5.90 -0.07 10.25
N GLY A 363 6.41 1.17 10.27
CA GLY A 363 7.54 1.56 11.13
C GLY A 363 8.62 2.34 10.38
N ALA A 364 9.89 2.04 10.69
CA ALA A 364 11.02 2.78 10.15
C ALA A 364 11.21 2.55 8.64
N ILE A 365 11.52 3.63 7.91
CA ILE A 365 11.88 3.59 6.50
C ILE A 365 13.34 3.14 6.38
N GLY A 366 13.55 1.94 5.88
CA GLY A 366 14.87 1.33 5.66
C GLY A 366 15.28 1.22 4.19
N TRP A 367 14.43 1.64 3.25
CA TRP A 367 14.79 1.74 1.85
C TRP A 367 15.53 3.06 1.59
N LEU A 368 16.76 2.99 1.05
CA LEU A 368 17.64 4.15 0.83
C LEU A 368 17.98 4.98 2.10
N ASN A 369 17.61 4.49 3.27
CA ASN A 369 17.82 5.16 4.55
C ASN A 369 18.35 4.17 5.61
N GLY A 370 19.14 4.69 6.56
CA GLY A 370 19.77 3.90 7.61
C GLY A 370 20.90 2.98 7.14
N THR A 371 21.39 2.14 8.06
CA THR A 371 22.58 1.28 7.85
C THR A 371 22.46 0.36 6.63
N ASP A 372 21.27 -0.23 6.43
CA ASP A 372 21.01 -1.15 5.31
C ASP A 372 20.34 -0.45 4.11
N GLY A 373 20.26 0.89 4.11
CA GLY A 373 19.55 1.67 3.08
C GLY A 373 20.01 1.39 1.66
N ALA A 374 21.33 1.41 1.43
CA ALA A 374 21.92 1.12 0.12
C ALA A 374 21.72 -0.36 -0.29
N LEU A 375 21.78 -1.29 0.68
CA LEU A 375 21.53 -2.71 0.44
C LEU A 375 20.08 -2.95 0.01
N ASN A 376 19.12 -2.32 0.70
CA ASN A 376 17.70 -2.39 0.36
C ASN A 376 17.40 -1.72 -0.98
N GLY A 377 18.07 -0.61 -1.29
CA GLY A 377 18.03 0.02 -2.62
C GLY A 377 18.51 -0.93 -3.73
N GLN A 378 19.61 -1.65 -3.51
CA GLN A 378 20.12 -2.64 -4.47
C GLN A 378 19.18 -3.84 -4.60
N ARG A 379 18.67 -4.39 -3.49
CA ARG A 379 17.68 -5.48 -3.50
C ARG A 379 16.45 -5.13 -4.31
N SER A 380 16.03 -3.87 -4.27
CA SER A 380 14.91 -3.35 -5.07
C SER A 380 15.25 -3.31 -6.57
N LEU A 381 16.48 -2.96 -6.94
CA LEU A 381 16.94 -3.02 -8.34
C LEU A 381 17.05 -4.46 -8.84
N ASP A 382 17.58 -5.38 -8.01
CA ASP A 382 17.68 -6.81 -8.36
C ASP A 382 16.29 -7.44 -8.59
N MET A 383 15.31 -7.01 -7.81
CA MET A 383 13.91 -7.38 -7.99
C MET A 383 13.37 -6.87 -9.33
N HIS A 384 13.60 -5.59 -9.67
CA HIS A 384 13.18 -5.05 -10.96
C HIS A 384 13.91 -5.70 -12.14
N ASP A 385 15.16 -6.12 -11.99
CA ASP A 385 15.88 -6.86 -13.04
C ASP A 385 15.13 -8.16 -13.41
N LYS A 386 14.72 -8.94 -12.40
CA LYS A 386 13.93 -10.16 -12.58
C LYS A 386 12.58 -9.89 -13.21
N LEU A 387 11.83 -8.94 -12.64
CA LEU A 387 10.48 -8.58 -13.08
C LEU A 387 10.49 -8.06 -14.53
N SER A 388 11.40 -7.17 -14.86
CA SER A 388 11.45 -6.55 -16.19
C SER A 388 11.83 -7.55 -17.28
N LYS A 389 12.77 -8.46 -17.03
CA LYS A 389 13.07 -9.56 -17.95
C LYS A 389 11.86 -10.47 -18.18
N PHE A 390 11.11 -10.77 -17.13
CA PHE A 390 9.90 -11.57 -17.26
C PHE A 390 8.79 -10.85 -18.04
N PHE A 391 8.51 -9.59 -17.74
CA PHE A 391 7.43 -8.84 -18.37
C PHE A 391 7.79 -8.23 -19.74
N ALA A 392 9.07 -8.29 -20.17
CA ALA A 392 9.48 -7.94 -21.53
C ALA A 392 9.09 -8.98 -22.60
N GLN A 393 8.60 -10.16 -22.20
CA GLN A 393 8.12 -11.19 -23.12
C GLN A 393 6.97 -10.70 -24.01
N ASP A 394 6.88 -11.21 -25.25
CA ASP A 394 5.89 -10.82 -26.25
C ASP A 394 4.44 -10.87 -25.76
N ARG A 395 4.09 -11.84 -24.90
CA ARG A 395 2.74 -12.02 -24.35
C ARG A 395 2.22 -10.84 -23.54
N TYR A 396 3.12 -9.98 -23.05
CA TYR A 396 2.77 -8.88 -22.15
C TYR A 396 2.72 -7.52 -22.85
N LYS A 397 3.27 -7.40 -24.06
CA LYS A 397 3.47 -6.11 -24.74
C LYS A 397 2.20 -5.30 -24.99
N ASN A 398 1.06 -5.98 -25.11
CA ASN A 398 -0.25 -5.38 -25.41
C ASN A 398 -1.11 -5.16 -24.16
N ILE A 399 -0.82 -5.87 -23.06
CA ILE A 399 -1.65 -5.86 -21.86
C ILE A 399 -1.02 -5.07 -20.72
N ILE A 400 0.30 -5.14 -20.51
CA ILE A 400 0.98 -4.33 -19.51
C ILE A 400 1.31 -3.01 -20.17
N THR A 401 0.52 -1.99 -19.87
CA THR A 401 0.69 -0.65 -20.42
C THR A 401 1.44 0.28 -19.47
N HIS A 402 1.45 -0.05 -18.17
CA HIS A 402 2.13 0.71 -17.13
C HIS A 402 2.95 -0.23 -16.24
N TYR A 403 4.21 0.15 -15.96
CA TYR A 403 5.15 -0.57 -15.12
C TYR A 403 5.64 0.35 -14.00
N GLY A 404 5.12 0.15 -12.79
CA GLY A 404 5.45 0.91 -11.58
C GLY A 404 6.74 0.49 -10.92
N LEU A 405 7.57 1.48 -10.58
CA LEU A 405 8.85 1.28 -9.90
C LEU A 405 8.71 1.21 -8.38
N ALA A 406 8.00 2.17 -7.78
CA ALA A 406 7.82 2.23 -6.34
C ALA A 406 6.56 3.04 -6.03
N ASN A 407 5.63 2.43 -5.31
CA ASN A 407 4.49 3.14 -4.74
C ASN A 407 4.94 4.11 -3.64
N GLU A 408 4.49 5.36 -3.71
CA GLU A 408 4.58 6.35 -2.61
C GLU A 408 5.92 6.39 -1.85
N PRO A 409 7.09 6.60 -2.50
CA PRO A 409 8.34 6.80 -1.76
C PRO A 409 8.22 8.08 -0.91
N ARG A 410 8.31 7.99 0.42
CA ARG A 410 8.03 9.13 1.30
C ARG A 410 9.20 10.12 1.36
N MET A 411 9.36 10.95 0.32
CA MET A 411 10.50 11.88 0.17
C MET A 411 10.50 13.05 1.17
N VAL A 412 9.49 13.16 2.03
CA VAL A 412 9.52 14.04 3.21
C VAL A 412 10.40 13.48 4.34
N GLU A 413 10.67 12.16 4.33
CA GLU A 413 11.57 11.48 5.29
C GLU A 413 12.79 10.83 4.60
N LEU A 414 12.81 10.76 3.27
CA LEU A 414 13.93 10.24 2.48
C LEU A 414 14.72 11.37 1.81
N ASP A 415 16.01 11.14 1.57
CA ASP A 415 16.80 12.04 0.73
C ASP A 415 16.29 12.01 -0.72
N THR A 416 15.69 13.12 -1.15
CA THR A 416 15.08 13.26 -2.48
C THR A 416 16.05 12.93 -3.61
N ASN A 417 17.32 13.35 -3.49
CA ASN A 417 18.32 13.09 -4.53
C ASN A 417 18.64 11.61 -4.67
N SER A 418 18.72 10.87 -3.56
CA SER A 418 18.92 9.43 -3.55
C SER A 418 17.76 8.69 -4.22
N VAL A 419 16.51 9.12 -3.98
CA VAL A 419 15.34 8.53 -4.62
C VAL A 419 15.32 8.83 -6.13
N ILE A 420 15.62 10.06 -6.54
CA ILE A 420 15.74 10.45 -7.96
C ILE A 420 16.82 9.62 -8.67
N GLN A 421 18.01 9.49 -8.07
CA GLN A 421 19.10 8.69 -8.64
C GLN A 421 18.77 7.21 -8.71
N TRP A 422 18.06 6.67 -7.71
CA TRP A 422 17.59 5.30 -7.74
C TRP A 422 16.54 5.09 -8.85
N THR A 423 15.60 6.02 -8.99
CA THR A 423 14.56 5.99 -10.03
C THR A 423 15.17 6.01 -11.43
N GLU A 424 16.17 6.86 -11.67
CA GLU A 424 16.94 6.90 -12.92
C GLU A 424 17.65 5.58 -13.23
N LYS A 425 18.26 4.95 -12.21
CA LYS A 425 18.90 3.62 -12.36
C LYS A 425 17.86 2.55 -12.69
N ALA A 426 16.73 2.54 -11.99
CA ALA A 426 15.66 1.60 -12.20
C ALA A 426 15.05 1.75 -13.61
N TYR A 427 14.77 2.99 -14.03
CA TYR A 427 14.28 3.31 -15.39
C TYR A 427 15.22 2.75 -16.47
N LYS A 428 16.52 3.05 -16.38
CA LYS A 428 17.53 2.53 -17.32
C LYS A 428 17.59 1.01 -17.33
N LEU A 429 17.53 0.38 -16.16
CA LEU A 429 17.55 -1.07 -16.01
C LEU A 429 16.35 -1.73 -16.71
N VAL A 430 15.13 -1.27 -16.43
CA VAL A 430 13.92 -1.90 -16.98
C VAL A 430 13.80 -1.69 -18.48
N ARG A 431 14.25 -0.52 -18.98
CA ARG A 431 14.35 -0.26 -20.42
C ARG A 431 15.39 -1.15 -21.09
N ALA A 432 16.56 -1.32 -20.48
CA ALA A 432 17.60 -2.23 -20.99
C ALA A 432 17.13 -3.70 -21.04
N ASN A 433 16.25 -4.10 -20.12
CA ASN A 433 15.64 -5.43 -20.10
C ASN A 433 14.45 -5.59 -21.09
N GLY A 434 14.06 -4.54 -21.82
CA GLY A 434 13.11 -4.61 -22.91
C GLY A 434 11.66 -4.22 -22.56
N ILE A 435 11.42 -3.61 -21.40
CA ILE A 435 10.09 -3.09 -21.07
C ILE A 435 9.71 -1.96 -22.04
N LYS A 436 8.55 -2.09 -22.67
CA LYS A 436 7.96 -1.10 -23.60
C LYS A 436 6.80 -0.29 -23.00
N ALA A 437 6.24 -0.77 -21.88
CA ALA A 437 5.21 -0.08 -21.13
C ALA A 437 5.68 1.32 -20.66
N LEU A 438 4.75 2.23 -20.36
CA LEU A 438 5.08 3.44 -19.62
C LEU A 438 5.71 3.07 -18.28
N VAL A 439 6.80 3.72 -17.89
CA VAL A 439 7.44 3.51 -16.59
C VAL A 439 6.89 4.53 -15.62
N ILE A 440 6.37 4.06 -14.49
CA ILE A 440 5.61 4.87 -13.54
C ILE A 440 6.42 5.05 -12.26
N PHE A 441 6.50 6.28 -11.74
CA PHE A 441 7.22 6.58 -10.50
C PHE A 441 6.47 7.61 -9.64
N GLY A 442 6.46 7.40 -8.33
CA GLY A 442 5.72 8.24 -7.38
C GLY A 442 6.28 9.66 -7.24
N ASP A 443 5.38 10.63 -7.04
CA ASP A 443 5.67 12.06 -6.86
C ASP A 443 6.38 12.42 -5.55
N GLY A 444 6.53 11.44 -4.66
CA GLY A 444 7.21 11.58 -3.38
C GLY A 444 6.59 12.59 -2.42
N PHE A 445 5.31 12.97 -2.59
CA PHE A 445 4.63 13.97 -1.78
C PHE A 445 5.28 15.37 -1.83
N MET A 446 6.05 15.64 -2.89
CA MET A 446 6.81 16.88 -3.02
C MET A 446 5.94 18.07 -3.42
N GLY A 447 4.75 17.85 -3.97
CA GLY A 447 3.96 18.86 -4.69
C GLY A 447 4.40 18.97 -6.16
N LEU A 448 3.43 19.08 -7.06
CA LEU A 448 3.63 18.83 -8.50
C LEU A 448 4.52 19.87 -9.18
N GLU A 449 4.49 21.12 -8.74
CA GLU A 449 5.35 22.19 -9.28
C GLU A 449 6.84 21.95 -8.96
N ASN A 450 7.15 21.21 -7.88
CA ASN A 450 8.53 20.94 -7.48
C ASN A 450 9.22 19.88 -8.36
N TRP A 451 8.46 19.24 -9.25
CA TRP A 451 8.99 18.34 -10.28
C TRP A 451 9.43 19.07 -11.57
N GLN A 452 9.24 20.39 -11.66
CA GLN A 452 9.72 21.18 -12.78
C GLN A 452 11.22 20.98 -13.03
N GLY A 453 11.56 20.54 -14.25
CA GLY A 453 12.95 20.36 -14.68
C GLY A 453 13.65 19.13 -14.08
N LYS A 454 12.98 18.30 -13.28
CA LYS A 454 13.51 17.04 -12.73
C LYS A 454 13.11 15.87 -13.63
N MET A 455 13.97 14.86 -13.74
CA MET A 455 13.69 13.61 -14.49
C MET A 455 13.14 13.85 -15.90
N THR A 456 13.61 14.91 -16.58
CA THR A 456 13.17 15.31 -17.92
C THR A 456 13.94 14.56 -19.01
N GLY A 457 13.43 14.60 -20.25
CA GLY A 457 14.05 13.93 -21.40
C GLY A 457 13.56 12.50 -21.65
N HIS A 458 12.56 12.05 -20.89
CA HIS A 458 11.89 10.75 -21.01
C HIS A 458 10.41 10.98 -21.28
N SER A 459 9.94 10.65 -22.48
CA SER A 459 8.51 10.83 -22.86
C SER A 459 7.61 9.71 -22.33
N ASP A 460 8.22 8.65 -21.82
CA ASP A 460 7.63 7.38 -21.41
C ASP A 460 7.91 7.06 -19.93
N LEU A 461 8.44 8.04 -19.18
CA LEU A 461 8.51 8.07 -17.73
C LEU A 461 7.40 9.00 -17.23
N VAL A 462 6.52 8.49 -16.37
CA VAL A 462 5.27 9.15 -16.00
C VAL A 462 5.18 9.29 -14.50
N LEU A 463 4.86 10.50 -14.05
CA LEU A 463 4.68 10.84 -12.65
C LEU A 463 3.34 10.27 -12.14
N ASP A 464 3.41 9.54 -11.04
CA ASP A 464 2.28 8.97 -10.33
C ASP A 464 1.90 9.83 -9.13
N VAL A 465 0.66 10.32 -9.13
CA VAL A 465 0.13 11.25 -8.13
C VAL A 465 -1.05 10.64 -7.41
N HIS A 466 -1.05 10.71 -6.09
CA HIS A 466 -2.15 10.25 -5.26
C HIS A 466 -2.86 11.45 -4.63
N GLN A 467 -4.20 11.49 -4.70
CA GLN A 467 -4.97 12.66 -4.28
C GLN A 467 -6.08 12.28 -3.30
N TYR A 468 -5.96 12.82 -2.08
CA TYR A 468 -6.93 12.67 -1.01
C TYR A 468 -7.08 13.98 -0.24
N VAL A 469 -8.31 14.35 0.10
CA VAL A 469 -8.58 15.54 0.95
C VAL A 469 -8.55 15.23 2.45
N LEU A 470 -8.37 13.97 2.83
CA LEU A 470 -8.66 13.49 4.19
C LEU A 470 -7.44 13.28 5.09
N PHE A 471 -6.24 13.21 4.52
CA PHE A 471 -4.98 13.06 5.29
C PHE A 471 -4.34 14.41 5.65
N ASN A 472 -4.86 15.50 5.10
CA ASN A 472 -4.49 16.87 5.39
C ASN A 472 -5.55 17.53 6.27
N ASN A 473 -5.16 18.07 7.42
CA ASN A 473 -6.11 18.65 8.40
C ASN A 473 -6.90 19.85 7.86
N ASP A 474 -6.31 20.66 6.98
CA ASP A 474 -6.95 21.85 6.43
C ASP A 474 -7.94 21.49 5.32
N GLN A 475 -7.60 20.50 4.49
CA GLN A 475 -8.50 19.97 3.46
C GLN A 475 -9.63 19.12 4.04
N LEU A 476 -9.37 18.36 5.11
CA LEU A 476 -10.37 17.54 5.81
C LEU A 476 -11.51 18.41 6.35
N ALA A 477 -11.15 19.61 6.82
CA ALA A 477 -12.06 20.62 7.35
C ALA A 477 -12.84 21.40 6.27
N PHE A 478 -12.62 21.13 4.98
CA PHE A 478 -13.47 21.70 3.93
C PHE A 478 -14.91 21.24 4.08
N THR A 479 -15.85 22.17 3.86
CA THR A 479 -17.26 21.82 3.70
C THR A 479 -17.42 20.92 2.47
N ARG A 480 -18.52 20.17 2.42
CA ARG A 480 -18.87 19.31 1.26
C ARG A 480 -18.85 20.09 -0.06
N GLN A 481 -19.47 21.26 -0.09
CA GLN A 481 -19.44 22.14 -1.26
C GLN A 481 -17.99 22.52 -1.63
N LYS A 482 -17.18 22.90 -0.63
CA LYS A 482 -15.80 23.30 -0.87
C LYS A 482 -14.93 22.14 -1.37
N LYS A 483 -15.19 20.89 -0.96
CA LYS A 483 -14.51 19.69 -1.49
C LYS A 483 -14.77 19.51 -2.98
N VAL A 484 -16.02 19.62 -3.43
CA VAL A 484 -16.35 19.54 -4.87
C VAL A 484 -15.74 20.71 -5.65
N GLN A 485 -15.79 21.94 -5.13
CA GLN A 485 -15.13 23.09 -5.75
C GLN A 485 -13.61 22.91 -5.82
N TYR A 486 -12.99 22.39 -4.76
CA TYR A 486 -11.55 22.13 -4.74
C TYR A 486 -11.17 21.04 -5.76
N ALA A 487 -12.00 20.02 -5.93
CA ALA A 487 -11.81 19.05 -7.00
C ALA A 487 -11.88 19.72 -8.37
N CYS A 488 -12.92 20.50 -8.65
CA CYS A 488 -13.09 21.17 -9.94
C CYS A 488 -11.99 22.18 -10.25
N ASP A 489 -11.62 23.02 -9.28
CA ASP A 489 -10.70 24.14 -9.53
C ASP A 489 -9.26 23.75 -9.17
N GLY A 490 -9.04 23.35 -7.91
CA GLY A 490 -7.71 23.16 -7.34
C GLY A 490 -6.98 21.93 -7.88
N TRP A 491 -7.69 20.82 -8.09
CA TRP A 491 -7.07 19.65 -8.71
C TRP A 491 -6.94 19.78 -10.23
N THR A 492 -7.83 20.51 -10.91
CA THR A 492 -7.62 20.86 -12.33
C THR A 492 -6.36 21.71 -12.48
N GLU A 493 -6.21 22.78 -11.69
CA GLU A 493 -5.02 23.63 -11.73
C GLU A 493 -3.74 22.83 -11.46
N GLN A 494 -3.73 21.97 -10.44
CA GLN A 494 -2.58 21.10 -10.14
C GLN A 494 -2.25 20.16 -11.30
N THR A 495 -3.27 19.57 -11.91
CA THR A 495 -3.09 18.67 -13.05
C THR A 495 -2.48 19.41 -14.23
N GLU A 496 -3.01 20.58 -14.59
CA GLU A 496 -2.51 21.42 -15.69
C GLU A 496 -1.09 21.92 -15.43
N ILE A 497 -0.77 22.31 -14.17
CA ILE A 497 0.59 22.69 -13.76
C ILE A 497 1.55 21.53 -13.99
N SER A 498 1.18 20.32 -13.54
CA SER A 498 2.02 19.14 -13.67
C SER A 498 2.23 18.77 -15.13
N MET A 499 1.16 18.77 -15.94
CA MET A 499 1.19 18.43 -17.36
C MET A 499 2.01 19.39 -18.23
N ASN A 500 2.22 20.63 -17.77
CA ASN A 500 3.01 21.62 -18.48
C ASN A 500 4.47 21.62 -18.01
N THR A 501 5.39 21.19 -18.88
CA THR A 501 6.84 21.13 -18.61
C THR A 501 7.48 22.48 -18.27
N SER A 502 6.81 23.60 -18.57
CA SER A 502 7.25 24.95 -18.19
C SER A 502 6.85 25.34 -16.77
N SER A 503 6.01 24.57 -16.09
CA SER A 503 5.55 24.81 -14.70
C SER A 503 5.64 23.59 -13.78
N GLY A 504 5.72 22.39 -14.33
CA GLY A 504 5.75 21.11 -13.63
C GLY A 504 6.50 20.06 -14.43
N TYR A 505 6.15 18.79 -14.24
CA TYR A 505 6.89 17.65 -14.76
C TYR A 505 6.69 17.38 -16.27
N GLY A 506 5.44 17.28 -16.70
CA GLY A 506 5.01 16.72 -17.98
C GLY A 506 4.06 15.53 -17.76
N PRO A 507 4.29 14.37 -18.41
CA PRO A 507 3.44 13.18 -18.29
C PRO A 507 3.06 12.82 -16.84
N THR A 508 1.80 12.98 -16.48
CA THR A 508 1.29 12.79 -15.11
C THR A 508 -0.02 12.04 -15.13
N LEU A 509 -0.16 11.05 -14.25
CA LEU A 509 -1.40 10.31 -14.02
C LEU A 509 -1.76 10.31 -12.52
N PHE A 510 -3.00 9.92 -12.20
CA PHE A 510 -3.49 9.88 -10.83
C PHE A 510 -3.82 8.44 -10.39
N ALA A 511 -2.84 7.67 -9.89
CA ALA A 511 -3.07 6.24 -9.66
C ALA A 511 -3.90 5.93 -8.41
N GLU A 512 -4.12 6.89 -7.52
CA GLU A 512 -4.96 6.68 -6.35
C GLU A 512 -5.76 7.92 -5.95
N TRP A 513 -7.06 7.70 -5.72
CA TRP A 513 -8.00 8.65 -5.14
C TRP A 513 -9.23 7.89 -4.65
N SER A 514 -10.03 8.49 -3.76
CA SER A 514 -11.33 7.96 -3.34
C SER A 514 -12.35 9.07 -3.14
N GLN A 515 -13.61 8.72 -2.95
CA GLN A 515 -14.65 9.71 -2.62
C GLN A 515 -14.88 9.87 -1.12
N SER A 516 -14.01 9.28 -0.29
CA SER A 516 -14.09 9.41 1.16
C SER A 516 -13.85 10.86 1.57
N ASP A 517 -14.84 11.47 2.23
CA ASP A 517 -14.73 12.84 2.73
C ASP A 517 -14.24 12.91 4.18
N THR A 518 -13.99 11.75 4.80
CA THR A 518 -13.49 11.61 6.18
C THR A 518 -12.41 10.54 6.24
N ASP A 519 -11.66 10.50 7.35
CA ASP A 519 -10.75 9.40 7.68
C ASP A 519 -11.37 8.40 8.68
N CYS A 520 -12.70 8.22 8.61
CA CYS A 520 -13.48 7.42 9.58
C CYS A 520 -13.47 5.91 9.34
N ALA A 521 -13.00 5.46 8.17
CA ALA A 521 -12.95 4.04 7.85
C ALA A 521 -12.12 3.29 8.91
N PRO A 522 -12.64 2.19 9.49
CA PRO A 522 -11.91 1.43 10.50
C PRO A 522 -10.52 1.02 10.02
N ASN A 523 -9.50 1.23 10.85
CA ASN A 523 -8.09 0.95 10.57
C ASN A 523 -7.46 1.71 9.39
N LEU A 524 -8.12 2.74 8.83
CA LEU A 524 -7.56 3.53 7.72
C LEU A 524 -6.22 4.19 8.11
N ASN A 525 -6.15 4.76 9.32
CA ASN A 525 -4.92 5.33 9.86
C ASN A 525 -3.98 4.28 10.47
N GLY A 526 -4.32 2.99 10.39
CA GLY A 526 -3.60 1.89 11.03
C GLY A 526 -4.43 1.18 12.12
N VAL A 527 -4.09 -0.08 12.38
CA VAL A 527 -4.77 -0.91 13.39
C VAL A 527 -4.66 -0.26 14.77
N GLY A 528 -5.82 -0.07 15.41
CA GLY A 528 -5.90 0.55 16.74
C GLY A 528 -5.65 2.05 16.78
N GLN A 529 -5.49 2.71 15.62
CA GLN A 529 -5.37 4.17 15.55
C GLN A 529 -6.73 4.86 15.44
N GLY A 530 -6.83 6.07 15.99
CA GLY A 530 -8.02 6.91 15.93
C GLY A 530 -8.15 7.67 14.61
N THR A 531 -9.00 8.70 14.60
CA THR A 531 -9.31 9.52 13.43
C THR A 531 -8.95 10.98 13.67
N ARG A 532 -8.55 11.69 12.62
CA ARG A 532 -8.46 13.15 12.60
C ARG A 532 -9.86 13.74 12.72
N TRP A 533 -10.83 13.13 12.05
CA TRP A 533 -12.22 13.59 12.02
C TRP A 533 -12.80 13.82 13.42
N GLU A 534 -12.68 12.83 14.32
CA GLU A 534 -13.17 12.91 15.70
C GLU A 534 -12.11 13.41 16.70
N GLY A 535 -10.88 13.64 16.25
CA GLY A 535 -9.78 14.10 17.11
C GLY A 535 -9.25 13.02 18.04
N THR A 536 -9.41 11.74 17.68
CA THR A 536 -8.95 10.58 18.46
C THR A 536 -7.60 10.04 17.98
N LEU A 537 -7.10 10.52 16.82
CA LEU A 537 -5.75 10.19 16.34
C LEU A 537 -4.69 10.92 17.20
N ALA A 538 -3.66 10.18 17.63
CA ALA A 538 -2.66 10.69 18.58
C ALA A 538 -1.88 11.93 18.10
N SER A 539 -1.77 12.13 16.79
CA SER A 539 -1.04 13.24 16.18
C SER A 539 -1.84 14.55 16.08
N VAL A 540 -3.12 14.56 16.49
CA VAL A 540 -3.96 15.76 16.41
C VAL A 540 -4.44 16.25 17.76
N ASP A 541 -4.54 17.57 17.90
CA ASP A 541 -5.19 18.23 19.04
C ASP A 541 -6.64 18.57 18.67
N GLY A 542 -7.57 17.70 19.06
CA GLY A 542 -9.01 17.85 18.86
C GLY A 542 -9.53 17.54 17.44
N PRO A 543 -10.86 17.55 17.27
CA PRO A 543 -11.52 17.18 16.00
C PRO A 543 -11.13 18.07 14.82
N LYS A 544 -10.93 17.45 13.65
CA LYS A 544 -10.56 18.13 12.39
C LYS A 544 -11.68 18.14 11.34
N CYS A 545 -12.87 17.66 11.69
CA CYS A 545 -14.04 17.89 10.83
C CYS A 545 -14.38 19.40 10.74
N PRO A 546 -15.19 19.82 9.76
CA PRO A 546 -15.48 21.24 9.51
C PRO A 546 -16.00 22.01 10.74
N THR A 547 -16.79 21.37 11.63
CA THR A 547 -17.31 22.02 12.85
C THR A 547 -16.27 22.18 13.97
N LYS A 548 -15.15 21.44 13.91
CA LYS A 548 -14.03 21.47 14.85
C LYS A 548 -14.44 21.37 16.33
N ASN A 549 -15.48 20.61 16.63
CA ASN A 549 -16.00 20.47 17.98
C ASN A 549 -16.57 19.07 18.23
N LYS A 550 -17.15 18.83 19.41
CA LYS A 550 -17.67 17.52 19.84
C LYS A 550 -18.82 16.96 18.98
N SER A 551 -19.36 17.74 18.04
CA SER A 551 -20.33 17.26 17.06
C SER A 551 -19.70 16.46 15.91
N CYS A 552 -18.38 16.51 15.75
CA CYS A 552 -17.68 15.68 14.78
C CYS A 552 -17.89 14.21 15.15
N SER A 553 -18.46 13.44 14.23
CA SER A 553 -18.72 12.01 14.44
C SER A 553 -18.54 11.23 13.15
N CYS A 554 -17.96 10.04 13.28
CA CYS A 554 -17.87 9.05 12.22
C CYS A 554 -19.16 8.27 11.99
N TYR A 555 -20.24 8.54 12.76
CA TYR A 555 -21.50 7.81 12.64
C TYR A 555 -22.10 7.87 11.22
N GLU A 556 -22.15 9.05 10.60
CA GLU A 556 -22.75 9.18 9.26
C GLU A 556 -21.93 8.41 8.22
N SER A 557 -20.62 8.61 8.16
CA SER A 557 -19.75 7.96 7.16
C SER A 557 -19.64 6.44 7.34
N ASN A 558 -19.69 5.94 8.58
CA ASN A 558 -19.68 4.50 8.87
C ASN A 558 -21.08 3.87 8.92
N ALA A 559 -22.15 4.66 8.80
CA ALA A 559 -23.49 4.12 8.66
C ALA A 559 -23.63 3.37 7.33
N GLY A 560 -24.41 2.29 7.32
CA GLY A 560 -24.75 1.62 6.07
C GLY A 560 -25.42 2.59 5.08
N SER A 561 -25.07 2.50 3.80
CA SER A 561 -25.44 3.49 2.76
C SER A 561 -26.95 3.73 2.60
N ALA A 562 -27.79 2.80 3.06
CA ALA A 562 -29.24 2.99 3.14
C ALA A 562 -29.69 4.10 4.12
N LYS A 563 -28.84 4.46 5.08
CA LYS A 563 -29.10 5.49 6.09
C LYS A 563 -28.60 6.88 5.69
N TRP A 564 -27.82 6.99 4.62
CA TRP A 564 -27.32 8.29 4.16
C TRP A 564 -28.43 9.13 3.54
N SER A 565 -28.38 10.43 3.82
CA SER A 565 -29.29 11.39 3.21
C SER A 565 -29.07 11.47 1.70
N ASN A 566 -30.10 11.88 0.96
CA ASN A 566 -29.99 12.12 -0.48
C ASN A 566 -28.92 13.19 -0.79
N ASP A 567 -28.81 14.22 0.04
CA ASP A 567 -27.81 15.29 -0.13
C ASP A 567 -26.38 14.77 0.07
N TYR A 568 -26.15 13.87 1.04
CA TYR A 568 -24.82 13.26 1.22
C TYR A 568 -24.47 12.34 0.04
N LYS A 569 -25.41 11.52 -0.43
CA LYS A 569 -25.20 10.69 -1.63
C LYS A 569 -24.90 11.52 -2.88
N LYS A 570 -25.67 12.60 -3.09
CA LYS A 570 -25.47 13.54 -4.19
C LYS A 570 -24.11 14.21 -4.11
N PHE A 571 -23.69 14.64 -2.91
CA PHE A 571 -22.35 15.16 -2.68
C PHE A 571 -21.27 14.15 -3.08
N LEU A 572 -21.36 12.91 -2.59
CA LEU A 572 -20.36 11.88 -2.85
C LEU A 572 -20.22 11.58 -4.36
N GLN A 573 -21.35 11.44 -5.06
CA GLN A 573 -21.33 11.26 -6.51
C GLN A 573 -20.72 12.46 -7.23
N MET A 574 -21.15 13.68 -6.91
CA MET A 574 -20.60 14.89 -7.53
C MET A 574 -19.12 15.09 -7.23
N PHE A 575 -18.66 14.71 -6.03
CA PHE A 575 -17.25 14.79 -5.64
C PHE A 575 -16.40 13.77 -6.42
N ALA A 576 -16.91 12.56 -6.63
CA ALA A 576 -16.23 11.58 -7.47
C ALA A 576 -16.16 12.03 -8.94
N GLU A 577 -17.26 12.52 -9.51
CA GLU A 577 -17.28 12.98 -10.89
C GLU A 577 -16.41 14.23 -11.11
N ALA A 578 -16.34 15.14 -10.13
CA ALA A 578 -15.42 16.27 -10.14
C ALA A 578 -13.94 15.82 -10.15
N GLN A 579 -13.59 14.81 -9.35
CA GLN A 579 -12.25 14.21 -9.36
C GLN A 579 -11.91 13.63 -10.73
N MET A 580 -12.80 12.80 -11.28
CA MET A 580 -12.62 12.22 -12.62
C MET A 580 -12.46 13.30 -13.70
N HIS A 581 -13.23 14.40 -13.63
CA HIS A 581 -13.09 15.53 -14.56
C HIS A 581 -11.68 16.13 -14.52
N SER A 582 -11.18 16.41 -13.31
CA SER A 582 -9.90 17.08 -13.11
C SER A 582 -8.73 16.18 -13.47
N PHE A 583 -8.78 14.90 -13.10
CA PHE A 583 -7.70 13.95 -13.38
C PHE A 583 -7.63 13.54 -14.86
N GLU A 584 -8.73 13.66 -15.61
CA GLU A 584 -8.74 13.51 -17.08
C GLU A 584 -8.10 14.69 -17.83
N LYS A 585 -7.65 15.74 -17.13
CA LYS A 585 -6.71 16.73 -17.70
C LYS A 585 -5.28 16.20 -17.75
N GLY A 586 -5.00 15.12 -17.02
CA GLY A 586 -3.76 14.35 -17.08
C GLY A 586 -3.93 13.09 -17.94
N TRP A 587 -3.09 12.08 -17.71
CA TRP A 587 -3.11 10.81 -18.45
C TRP A 587 -4.13 9.80 -17.93
N GLY A 588 -5.00 10.22 -17.02
CA GLY A 588 -6.07 9.40 -16.46
C GLY A 588 -5.92 9.16 -14.98
N TRP A 589 -6.76 8.26 -14.46
CA TRP A 589 -6.95 8.06 -13.04
C TRP A 589 -7.27 6.62 -12.68
N TRP A 590 -6.93 6.21 -11.44
CA TRP A 590 -7.29 4.92 -10.86
C TRP A 590 -7.95 5.09 -9.49
N TYR A 591 -9.17 4.60 -9.36
CA TYR A 591 -9.89 4.66 -8.08
C TYR A 591 -9.28 3.67 -7.06
N TRP A 592 -9.11 4.10 -5.81
CA TRP A 592 -8.68 3.28 -4.69
C TRP A 592 -9.87 2.95 -3.77
N THR A 593 -10.40 1.73 -3.75
CA THR A 593 -10.06 0.51 -4.54
C THR A 593 -11.36 -0.11 -5.10
N TRP A 594 -11.27 -1.17 -5.91
CA TRP A 594 -12.45 -1.87 -6.43
C TRP A 594 -13.31 -2.43 -5.29
N LYS A 595 -12.68 -3.12 -4.32
CA LYS A 595 -13.37 -3.90 -3.30
C LYS A 595 -12.73 -3.73 -1.92
N THR A 596 -13.58 -3.56 -0.92
CA THR A 596 -13.28 -3.68 0.51
C THR A 596 -14.30 -4.63 1.13
N GLU A 597 -14.02 -5.19 2.30
CA GLU A 597 -14.99 -6.07 2.98
C GLU A 597 -16.26 -5.34 3.41
N SER A 598 -16.15 -4.08 3.82
CA SER A 598 -17.29 -3.32 4.37
C SER A 598 -17.22 -1.80 4.24
N THR A 599 -16.10 -1.24 3.80
CA THR A 599 -15.86 0.21 3.78
C THR A 599 -16.34 0.82 2.46
N VAL A 600 -17.59 1.31 2.43
CA VAL A 600 -18.27 1.77 1.19
C VAL A 600 -17.51 2.90 0.49
N LEU A 601 -17.02 3.91 1.23
CA LEU A 601 -16.36 5.09 0.64
C LEU A 601 -14.99 4.81 0.02
N TRP A 602 -14.47 3.59 0.20
CA TRP A 602 -13.20 3.11 -0.34
C TRP A 602 -13.38 1.89 -1.28
N SER A 603 -14.62 1.53 -1.60
CA SER A 603 -14.95 0.39 -2.47
C SER A 603 -15.82 0.85 -3.63
N TYR A 604 -15.29 0.82 -4.84
CA TYR A 604 -16.05 1.16 -6.05
C TYR A 604 -17.27 0.23 -6.21
N GLU A 605 -17.10 -1.06 -5.92
CA GLU A 605 -18.17 -2.06 -5.97
C GLU A 605 -19.34 -1.70 -5.04
N LEU A 606 -19.06 -1.33 -3.80
CA LEU A 606 -20.08 -0.94 -2.83
C LEU A 606 -20.66 0.46 -3.14
N ALA A 607 -19.82 1.37 -3.64
CA ALA A 607 -20.22 2.71 -4.05
C ALA A 607 -21.21 2.68 -5.24
N LEU A 608 -20.99 1.80 -6.22
CA LEU A 608 -21.95 1.54 -7.29
C LEU A 608 -23.30 1.06 -6.74
N LYS A 609 -23.29 0.06 -5.85
CA LYS A 609 -24.51 -0.47 -5.22
C LYS A 609 -25.24 0.59 -4.38
N ALA A 610 -24.51 1.55 -3.83
CA ALA A 610 -25.05 2.65 -3.04
C ALA A 610 -25.59 3.83 -3.88
N GLY A 611 -25.34 3.84 -5.20
CA GLY A 611 -25.76 4.91 -6.10
C GLY A 611 -25.01 6.22 -5.88
N ILE A 612 -23.72 6.13 -5.55
CA ILE A 612 -22.84 7.27 -5.24
C ILE A 612 -21.64 7.35 -6.20
N MET A 613 -21.72 6.65 -7.33
CA MET A 613 -20.73 6.59 -8.40
C MET A 613 -21.46 6.56 -9.74
N PRO A 614 -20.84 7.05 -10.83
CA PRO A 614 -21.40 6.89 -12.16
C PRO A 614 -21.53 5.41 -12.52
N ALA A 615 -22.65 5.02 -13.13
CA ALA A 615 -22.93 3.63 -13.48
C ALA A 615 -21.92 3.03 -14.49
N LYS A 616 -21.28 3.89 -15.29
CA LYS A 616 -20.12 3.56 -16.11
C LYS A 616 -19.02 4.57 -15.84
N ALA A 617 -17.79 4.12 -15.62
CA ALA A 617 -16.64 4.99 -15.36
C ALA A 617 -16.44 6.08 -16.44
N TYR A 618 -16.82 5.81 -17.69
CA TYR A 618 -16.75 6.75 -18.81
C TYR A 618 -17.98 7.67 -18.99
N LYS A 619 -19.04 7.50 -18.19
CA LYS A 619 -20.30 8.24 -18.33
C LYS A 619 -20.69 8.92 -17.02
N ARG A 620 -20.31 10.19 -16.91
CA ARG A 620 -20.57 11.06 -15.75
C ARG A 620 -21.78 11.96 -15.98
N ASP A 621 -22.47 12.31 -14.90
CA ASP A 621 -23.57 13.28 -14.92
C ASP A 621 -23.08 14.73 -14.67
N PHE A 622 -21.97 14.90 -13.94
CA PHE A 622 -21.35 16.19 -13.63
C PHE A 622 -19.93 16.33 -14.24
N ASN A 623 -19.59 17.54 -14.73
CA ASN A 623 -18.30 17.86 -15.36
C ASN A 623 -17.78 19.26 -14.99
N CYS A 624 -17.97 19.74 -13.75
CA CYS A 624 -17.43 21.02 -13.27
C CYS A 624 -17.86 22.31 -13.99
N ASP A 625 -18.64 22.22 -15.07
CA ASP A 625 -19.16 23.37 -15.83
C ASP A 625 -20.41 24.03 -15.20
N THR A 626 -20.86 23.54 -14.04
CA THR A 626 -22.09 23.99 -13.39
C THR A 626 -21.84 24.38 -11.94
N THR A 627 -22.72 25.23 -11.38
CA THR A 627 -22.61 25.67 -10.00
C THR A 627 -22.73 24.51 -9.04
N VAL A 628 -21.72 24.32 -8.19
CA VAL A 628 -21.74 23.33 -7.11
C VAL A 628 -22.76 23.77 -6.05
N PRO A 629 -23.82 22.98 -5.78
CA PRO A 629 -24.82 23.33 -4.77
C PRO A 629 -24.22 23.23 -3.36
N ASP A 630 -24.86 23.88 -2.40
CA ASP A 630 -24.66 23.52 -1.00
C ASP A 630 -25.34 22.16 -0.74
N PHE A 631 -24.64 21.27 -0.03
CA PHE A 631 -25.12 19.93 0.31
C PHE A 631 -25.61 19.84 1.76
N GLY A 632 -25.90 20.99 2.38
CA GLY A 632 -26.39 21.08 3.77
C GLY A 632 -25.37 20.59 4.81
N GLY A 633 -24.09 20.48 4.42
CA GLY A 633 -23.03 19.91 5.26
C GLY A 633 -22.45 20.92 6.23
N LYS A 634 -22.63 20.66 7.54
CA LYS A 634 -21.88 21.32 8.62
C LYS A 634 -20.42 20.91 8.67
#